data_AF-A0AA35VB84-F1
#
_entry.id   AF-A0AA35VB84-F1
#
_cell.length_a   1.000
_cell.length_b   1.000
_cell.length_c   1.000
_cell.angle_alpha   90.00
_cell.angle_beta   90.00
_cell.angle_gamma   90.00
#
_symmetry.space_group_name_H-M   'P 1'
#
loop_
_entity.id
_entity.type
_entity.pdbx_description
1 polymer ?
#
loop_
_entity_poly.entity_id
_entity_poly.type
_entity_poly.pdbx_seq_one_letter_code
_entity_poly.pdbx_strand_id
1 'polypeptide(L)'
;MGSQVHVVRYFIEEAGVSITGAAVRYACKNQSLSLFELFVKNGYHPNQQVPSNCGNFGTALRHYLGSDDITRLLLENGADPNAVPFMDGHGQMWGQQSTVPMDRTSGLPLDIAVEKHSLAVVKLLLEHGAEVRYSRPLARLIRYRGEYLRSLGLDDDWRPLIEMLLSYGADINAVSYGGGTALSAAVHRGRWEVVEFLIQNGADGRVVTPVTKDYSFALAAKGAQVEWEITNELKEYLDYLCGSDSSSIASRVPPPGADQNPLVKMFMKVKTKRDETGGQNDRNQ
;
A
#
# COMPACT_ATOMS: atom_id res chain seq x y z
N MET A 1 18.66 11.47 27.77
CA MET A 1 17.58 10.45 27.68
C MET A 1 17.53 9.51 28.88
N GLY A 2 18.66 9.08 29.48
CA GLY A 2 18.67 8.14 30.63
C GLY A 2 17.85 8.59 31.85
N SER A 3 17.81 9.87 32.20
CA SER A 3 17.10 10.36 33.40
C SER A 3 15.59 10.07 33.39
N GLN A 4 14.91 10.17 32.24
CA GLN A 4 13.46 9.98 32.18
C GLN A 4 13.04 8.51 32.33
N VAL A 5 13.84 7.57 31.81
CA VAL A 5 13.56 6.14 31.94
C VAL A 5 13.62 5.68 33.40
N HIS A 6 14.57 6.21 34.18
CA HIS A 6 14.69 5.88 35.61
C HIS A 6 13.50 6.40 36.42
N VAL A 7 13.03 7.61 36.11
CA VAL A 7 11.84 8.19 36.76
C VAL A 7 10.59 7.39 36.41
N VAL A 8 10.38 7.05 35.13
CA VAL A 8 9.23 6.25 34.71
C VAL A 8 9.29 4.84 35.30
N ARG A 9 10.49 4.24 35.39
CA ARG A 9 10.71 2.95 36.05
C ARG A 9 10.29 2.99 37.52
N TYR A 10 10.73 3.99 38.27
CA TYR A 10 10.32 4.15 39.66
C TYR A 10 8.79 4.23 39.80
N PHE A 11 8.12 5.00 38.94
CA PHE A 11 6.66 5.10 38.99
C PHE A 11 5.94 3.78 38.70
N ILE A 12 6.44 2.98 37.77
CA ILE A 12 5.81 1.71 37.39
C ILE A 12 6.15 0.60 38.38
N GLU A 13 7.43 0.40 38.69
CA GLU A 13 7.92 -0.74 39.49
C GLU A 13 7.75 -0.50 41.00
N GLU A 14 7.99 0.72 41.50
CA GLU A 14 7.95 1.02 42.95
C GLU A 14 6.61 1.64 43.39
N ALA A 15 6.08 2.60 42.61
CA ALA A 15 4.84 3.31 42.97
C ALA A 15 3.57 2.63 42.43
N GLY A 16 3.68 1.55 41.65
CA GLY A 16 2.54 0.79 41.12
C GLY A 16 1.64 1.56 40.15
N VAL A 17 2.17 2.59 39.48
CA VAL A 17 1.39 3.40 38.54
C VAL A 17 1.12 2.61 37.27
N SER A 18 -0.16 2.49 36.89
CA SER A 18 -0.56 1.81 35.65
C SER A 18 -0.04 2.51 34.39
N ILE A 19 0.35 1.72 33.39
CA ILE A 19 0.80 2.23 32.08
C ILE A 19 -0.39 2.80 31.31
N THR A 20 -0.43 4.13 31.17
CA THR A 20 -1.52 4.82 30.47
C THR A 20 -1.24 5.00 28.98
N GLY A 21 -2.28 5.14 28.16
CA GLY A 21 -2.12 5.50 26.75
C GLY A 21 -1.35 6.83 26.54
N ALA A 22 -1.41 7.76 27.50
CA ALA A 22 -0.62 8.99 27.45
C ALA A 22 0.89 8.72 27.60
N ALA A 23 1.28 7.80 28.49
CA ALA A 23 2.67 7.38 28.67
C ALA A 23 3.20 6.65 27.43
N VAL A 24 2.38 5.76 26.85
CA VAL A 24 2.72 5.08 25.60
C VAL A 24 2.90 6.09 24.47
N ARG A 25 1.96 7.03 24.28
CA ARG A 25 2.08 8.13 23.30
C ARG A 25 3.32 8.99 23.52
N TYR A 26 3.76 9.17 24.76
CA TYR A 26 5.01 9.86 25.05
C TYR A 26 6.24 9.07 24.57
N ALA A 27 6.33 7.78 24.88
CA ALA A 27 7.45 6.93 24.45
C ALA A 27 7.57 6.87 22.92
N CYS A 28 6.43 6.62 22.28
CA CYS A 28 6.11 6.88 20.89
C CYS A 28 6.74 8.18 20.34
N LYS A 29 6.31 9.37 20.81
CA LYS A 29 6.81 10.67 20.32
C LYS A 29 8.32 10.82 20.42
N ASN A 30 8.93 10.22 21.43
CA ASN A 30 10.36 10.32 21.69
C ASN A 30 11.16 9.15 21.08
N GLN A 31 10.52 8.24 20.34
CA GLN A 31 11.13 7.04 19.76
C GLN A 31 11.99 6.25 20.77
N SER A 32 11.48 6.12 22.00
CA SER A 32 12.27 5.56 23.10
C SER A 32 12.07 4.05 23.21
N LEU A 33 13.00 3.29 22.66
CA LEU A 33 13.04 1.82 22.79
C LEU A 33 13.02 1.38 24.26
N SER A 34 13.86 1.98 25.10
CA SER A 34 13.96 1.61 26.52
C SER A 34 12.66 1.82 27.32
N LEU A 35 11.82 2.78 26.92
CA LEU A 35 10.50 2.94 27.54
C LEU A 35 9.55 1.82 27.10
N PHE A 36 9.58 1.41 25.82
CA PHE A 36 8.78 0.28 25.36
C PHE A 36 9.22 -1.04 26.00
N GLU A 37 10.52 -1.30 26.13
CA GLU A 37 11.04 -2.47 26.84
C GLU A 37 10.53 -2.49 28.29
N LEU A 38 10.59 -1.35 28.98
CA LEU A 38 10.06 -1.20 30.33
C LEU A 38 8.55 -1.44 30.38
N PHE A 39 7.78 -0.90 29.43
CA PHE A 39 6.34 -1.06 29.39
C PHE A 39 5.92 -2.51 29.17
N VAL A 40 6.51 -3.17 28.16
CA VAL A 40 6.23 -4.57 27.83
C VAL A 40 6.60 -5.47 29.01
N LYS A 41 7.77 -5.26 29.63
CA LYS A 41 8.19 -5.98 30.86
C LYS A 41 7.18 -5.86 31.99
N ASN A 42 6.49 -4.72 32.09
CA ASN A 42 5.51 -4.43 33.14
C ASN A 42 4.05 -4.62 32.67
N GLY A 43 3.81 -5.48 31.68
CA GLY A 43 2.47 -5.94 31.30
C GLY A 43 1.70 -5.04 30.33
N TYR A 44 2.38 -4.10 29.65
CA TYR A 44 1.76 -3.37 28.53
C TYR A 44 1.44 -4.32 27.38
N HIS A 45 0.18 -4.32 26.95
CA HIS A 45 -0.26 -5.11 25.80
C HIS A 45 -0.13 -4.29 24.50
N PRO A 46 0.63 -4.72 23.48
CA PRO A 46 0.88 -3.91 22.27
C PRO A 46 -0.36 -3.53 21.45
N ASN A 47 -1.44 -4.32 21.56
CA ASN A 47 -2.74 -4.00 20.91
C ASN A 47 -3.64 -3.06 21.72
N GLN A 48 -3.17 -2.56 22.87
CA GLN A 48 -3.88 -1.54 23.61
C GLN A 48 -4.02 -0.27 22.75
N GLN A 49 -5.24 0.25 22.69
CA GLN A 49 -5.54 1.45 21.92
C GLN A 49 -4.93 2.68 22.61
N VAL A 50 -4.17 3.43 21.83
CA VAL A 50 -3.46 4.64 22.23
C VAL A 50 -4.09 5.84 21.52
N PRO A 51 -4.48 6.90 22.25
CA PRO A 51 -5.00 8.11 21.63
C PRO A 51 -3.90 8.83 20.83
N SER A 52 -4.24 9.28 19.64
CA SER A 52 -3.41 10.18 18.84
C SER A 52 -3.68 11.64 19.15
N ASN A 53 -2.87 12.56 18.62
CA ASN A 53 -3.10 14.01 18.78
C ASN A 53 -4.34 14.52 18.03
N CYS A 54 -4.91 13.74 17.10
CA CYS A 54 -6.03 14.15 16.25
C CYS A 54 -7.35 13.45 16.59
N GLY A 55 -7.46 12.84 17.79
CA GLY A 55 -8.68 12.14 18.24
C GLY A 55 -8.75 10.67 17.83
N ASN A 56 -7.95 10.23 16.84
CA ASN A 56 -7.93 8.83 16.42
C ASN A 56 -7.30 7.94 17.50
N PHE A 57 -7.89 6.79 17.77
CA PHE A 57 -7.29 5.72 18.54
C PHE A 57 -6.63 4.71 17.60
N GLY A 58 -5.49 4.17 18.01
CA GLY A 58 -4.79 3.13 17.26
C GLY A 58 -3.77 2.42 18.14
N THR A 59 -3.23 1.29 17.68
CA THR A 59 -2.15 0.60 18.38
C THR A 59 -0.86 1.42 18.33
N ALA A 60 0.05 1.19 19.28
CA ALA A 60 1.38 1.81 19.27
C ALA A 60 2.12 1.53 17.95
N LEU A 61 1.97 0.31 17.43
CA LEU A 61 2.54 -0.13 16.15
C LEU A 61 2.11 0.79 15.00
N ARG A 62 0.82 1.11 14.87
CA ARG A 62 0.31 1.99 13.81
C ARG A 62 0.90 3.40 13.91
N HIS A 63 0.97 3.93 15.12
CA HIS A 63 1.39 5.33 15.31
C HIS A 63 2.90 5.53 15.09
N TYR A 64 3.70 4.48 15.28
CA TYR A 64 5.16 4.58 15.25
C TYR A 64 5.81 3.41 14.53
N LEU A 65 5.95 3.60 13.22
CA LEU A 65 6.67 2.72 12.30
C LEU A 65 8.06 3.28 11.93
N GLY A 66 8.50 4.35 12.59
CA GLY A 66 9.76 5.05 12.28
C GLY A 66 11.02 4.36 12.79
N SER A 67 10.89 3.39 13.69
CA SER A 67 12.00 2.65 14.27
C SER A 67 11.80 1.16 14.04
N ASP A 68 12.76 0.55 13.36
CA ASP A 68 12.80 -0.90 13.10
C ASP A 68 12.81 -1.69 14.41
N ASP A 69 13.56 -1.22 15.41
CA ASP A 69 13.70 -1.87 16.71
C ASP A 69 12.41 -1.84 17.52
N ILE A 70 11.72 -0.69 17.59
CA ILE A 70 10.44 -0.58 18.28
C ILE A 70 9.37 -1.39 17.56
N THR A 71 9.37 -1.35 16.21
CA THR A 71 8.44 -2.13 15.39
C THR A 71 8.62 -3.62 15.67
N ARG A 72 9.87 -4.10 15.63
CA ARG A 72 10.23 -5.48 15.95
C ARG A 72 9.80 -5.86 17.36
N LEU A 73 10.16 -5.05 18.36
CA LEU A 73 9.81 -5.30 19.76
C LEU A 73 8.29 -5.45 19.94
N LEU A 74 7.50 -4.56 19.34
CA LEU A 74 6.04 -4.63 19.45
C LEU A 74 5.47 -5.89 18.79
N LEU A 75 5.93 -6.22 17.58
CA LEU A 75 5.50 -7.41 16.84
C LEU A 75 5.86 -8.70 17.57
N GLU A 76 7.09 -8.82 18.07
CA GLU A 76 7.58 -9.97 18.84
C GLU A 76 6.79 -10.17 20.15
N ASN A 77 6.19 -9.10 20.69
CA ASN A 77 5.33 -9.13 21.88
C ASN A 77 3.83 -9.18 21.56
N GLY A 78 3.46 -9.60 20.34
CA GLY A 78 2.07 -9.89 19.98
C GLY A 78 1.28 -8.68 19.46
N ALA A 79 1.95 -7.63 18.99
CA ALA A 79 1.25 -6.60 18.22
C ALA A 79 0.65 -7.19 16.95
N ASP A 80 -0.63 -6.97 16.74
CA ASP A 80 -1.35 -7.35 15.54
C ASP A 80 -1.12 -6.28 14.45
N PRO A 81 -0.41 -6.60 13.35
CA PRO A 81 -0.16 -5.65 12.27
C PRO A 81 -1.41 -5.33 11.44
N ASN A 82 -2.51 -6.04 11.66
CA ASN A 82 -3.80 -5.80 11.04
C ASN A 82 -4.79 -5.12 11.99
N ALA A 83 -4.34 -4.73 13.19
CA ALA A 83 -5.18 -4.03 14.16
C ALA A 83 -5.70 -2.70 13.59
N VAL A 84 -7.03 -2.59 13.51
CA VAL A 84 -7.69 -1.43 12.94
C VAL A 84 -7.62 -0.22 13.87
N PRO A 85 -7.36 1.00 13.34
CA PRO A 85 -7.59 2.20 14.12
C PRO A 85 -9.08 2.41 14.40
N PHE A 86 -9.39 2.94 15.59
CA PHE A 86 -10.73 3.31 15.99
C PHE A 86 -10.91 4.83 15.95
N MET A 87 -12.03 5.29 15.38
CA MET A 87 -12.47 6.68 15.42
C MET A 87 -13.56 6.80 16.49
N ASP A 88 -13.50 7.79 17.37
CA ASP A 88 -14.46 8.01 18.45
C ASP A 88 -15.81 8.62 17.99
N GLY A 89 -16.04 8.76 16.68
CA GLY A 89 -17.34 9.11 16.11
C GLY A 89 -18.14 7.89 15.65
N HIS A 90 -18.72 7.12 16.59
CA HIS A 90 -19.72 6.06 16.41
C HIS A 90 -19.59 5.14 15.17
N GLY A 91 -19.14 3.88 15.36
CA GLY A 91 -19.34 2.86 14.32
C GLY A 91 -18.97 1.42 14.63
N GLN A 92 -17.97 1.12 15.45
CA GLN A 92 -17.52 -0.26 15.67
C GLN A 92 -17.37 -0.58 17.16
N MET A 93 -18.04 -1.64 17.63
CA MET A 93 -17.91 -2.15 19.00
C MET A 93 -16.75 -3.15 19.12
N TRP A 94 -16.27 -3.33 20.36
CA TRP A 94 -15.15 -4.17 20.74
C TRP A 94 -15.27 -5.63 20.24
N GLY A 95 -14.18 -6.21 19.73
CA GLY A 95 -14.09 -7.65 19.42
C GLY A 95 -14.70 -8.12 18.09
N GLN A 96 -15.17 -7.21 17.22
CA GLN A 96 -15.62 -7.61 15.88
C GLN A 96 -14.42 -7.93 14.96
N GLN A 97 -14.44 -9.12 14.36
CA GLN A 97 -13.49 -9.48 13.31
C GLN A 97 -13.65 -8.57 12.09
N SER A 98 -12.52 -8.28 11.44
CA SER A 98 -12.45 -7.55 10.18
C SER A 98 -13.41 -8.14 9.15
N THR A 99 -14.42 -7.38 8.72
CA THR A 99 -15.26 -7.74 7.57
C THR A 99 -14.76 -6.96 6.35
N VAL A 100 -14.53 -7.67 5.23
CA VAL A 100 -14.16 -7.06 3.95
C VAL A 100 -15.39 -6.42 3.26
N PRO A 101 -15.26 -5.35 2.45
CA PRO A 101 -14.12 -4.44 2.31
C PRO A 101 -14.44 -3.06 2.95
N MET A 102 -13.66 -2.72 3.98
CA MET A 102 -13.72 -1.58 4.90
C MET A 102 -13.96 -0.18 4.29
N ASP A 103 -14.66 0.69 5.02
CA ASP A 103 -14.89 2.10 4.70
C ASP A 103 -13.66 3.03 4.98
N ARG A 104 -13.53 4.01 4.07
CA ARG A 104 -12.85 5.33 4.00
C ARG A 104 -11.38 5.59 4.27
N THR A 105 -10.58 4.81 4.99
CA THR A 105 -9.11 4.96 4.93
C THR A 105 -8.47 3.78 5.62
N SER A 106 -7.96 2.79 4.88
CA SER A 106 -7.11 1.80 5.53
C SER A 106 -5.85 2.51 6.02
N GLY A 107 -5.86 2.82 7.31
CA GLY A 107 -4.75 3.37 8.08
C GLY A 107 -4.04 2.26 8.83
N LEU A 108 -3.96 1.08 8.21
CA LEU A 108 -3.28 -0.07 8.77
C LEU A 108 -1.77 0.22 8.82
N PRO A 109 -1.04 -0.43 9.74
CA PRO A 109 0.41 -0.31 9.82
C PRO A 109 1.10 -0.48 8.45
N LEU A 110 0.70 -1.47 7.64
CA LEU A 110 1.28 -1.71 6.32
C LEU A 110 1.11 -0.53 5.36
N ASP A 111 -0.06 0.12 5.36
CA ASP A 111 -0.35 1.27 4.50
C ASP A 111 0.48 2.50 4.83
N ILE A 112 0.69 2.73 6.12
CA ILE A 112 1.54 3.83 6.61
C ILE A 112 3.01 3.51 6.32
N ALA A 113 3.42 2.25 6.50
CA ALA A 113 4.78 1.77 6.24
C ALA A 113 5.20 2.00 4.79
N VAL A 114 4.37 1.58 3.83
CA VAL A 114 4.68 1.73 2.40
C VAL A 114 4.68 3.19 1.93
N GLU A 115 3.98 4.08 2.63
CA GLU A 115 3.94 5.51 2.33
C GLU A 115 5.17 6.26 2.86
N LYS A 116 5.60 5.97 4.09
CA LYS A 116 6.53 6.85 4.84
C LYS A 116 7.80 6.18 5.35
N HIS A 117 7.88 4.85 5.34
CA HIS A 117 8.91 4.12 6.08
C HIS A 117 9.80 3.25 5.17
N SER A 118 10.83 2.68 5.79
CA SER A 118 11.87 1.88 5.14
C SER A 118 11.33 0.53 4.65
N LEU A 119 12.06 -0.07 3.71
CA LEU A 119 11.79 -1.43 3.25
C LEU A 119 11.84 -2.45 4.40
N ALA A 120 12.71 -2.22 5.40
CA ALA A 120 12.86 -3.10 6.56
C ALA A 120 11.60 -3.15 7.42
N VAL A 121 10.95 -2.01 7.69
CA VAL A 121 9.68 -1.95 8.42
C VAL A 121 8.57 -2.67 7.68
N VAL A 122 8.48 -2.47 6.36
CA VAL A 122 7.48 -3.15 5.52
C VAL A 122 7.72 -4.67 5.57
N LYS A 123 8.97 -5.11 5.44
CA LYS A 123 9.34 -6.51 5.55
C LYS A 123 8.97 -7.10 6.90
N LEU A 124 9.30 -6.42 8.00
CA LEU A 124 8.95 -6.86 9.36
C LEU A 124 7.44 -7.06 9.54
N LEU A 125 6.63 -6.11 9.06
CA LEU A 125 5.17 -6.21 9.14
C LEU A 125 4.66 -7.42 8.36
N LEU A 126 5.14 -7.61 7.13
CA LEU A 126 4.74 -8.73 6.27
C LEU A 126 5.14 -10.09 6.88
N GLU A 127 6.36 -10.19 7.43
CA GLU A 127 6.85 -11.40 8.12
C GLU A 127 6.03 -11.77 9.37
N HIS A 128 5.43 -10.77 10.03
CA HIS A 128 4.56 -10.96 11.20
C HIS A 128 3.06 -11.01 10.84
N GLY A 129 2.72 -11.25 9.57
CA GLY A 129 1.35 -11.53 9.16
C GLY A 129 0.51 -10.32 8.75
N ALA A 130 1.12 -9.19 8.40
CA ALA A 130 0.39 -8.08 7.79
C ALA A 130 -0.26 -8.51 6.46
N GLU A 131 -1.58 -8.38 6.36
CA GLU A 131 -2.33 -8.83 5.20
C GLU A 131 -2.40 -7.74 4.11
N VAL A 132 -1.68 -7.99 3.01
CA VAL A 132 -1.66 -7.14 1.81
C VAL A 132 -3.05 -6.89 1.20
N ARG A 133 -3.99 -7.83 1.39
CA ARG A 133 -5.35 -7.74 0.84
C ARG A 133 -6.22 -6.71 1.56
N TYR A 134 -6.03 -6.54 2.86
CA TYR A 134 -6.79 -5.56 3.65
C TYR A 134 -6.32 -4.13 3.39
N SER A 135 -5.00 -3.96 3.24
CA SER A 135 -4.35 -2.66 3.11
C SER A 135 -4.38 -2.13 1.66
N ARG A 136 -4.37 -3.01 0.64
CA ARG A 136 -4.25 -2.65 -0.79
C ARG A 136 -3.08 -1.66 -1.03
N PRO A 137 -1.86 -2.01 -0.60
CA PRO A 137 -0.77 -1.05 -0.36
C PRO A 137 -0.21 -0.42 -1.64
N LEU A 138 -0.31 -1.12 -2.78
CA LEU A 138 0.31 -0.71 -4.05
C LEU A 138 -0.20 0.66 -4.53
N ALA A 139 -1.52 0.86 -4.55
CA ALA A 139 -2.11 2.12 -4.99
C ALA A 139 -1.71 3.29 -4.07
N ARG A 140 -1.57 3.02 -2.77
CA ARG A 140 -1.17 4.02 -1.77
C ARG A 140 0.29 4.42 -1.92
N LEU A 141 1.19 3.43 -2.03
CA LEU A 141 2.62 3.60 -2.29
C LEU A 141 2.83 4.51 -3.51
N ILE A 142 2.19 4.19 -4.63
CA ILE A 142 2.39 4.91 -5.89
C ILE A 142 1.88 6.34 -5.80
N ARG A 143 0.76 6.55 -5.09
CA ARG A 143 0.10 7.84 -4.98
C ARG A 143 0.84 8.83 -4.08
N TYR A 144 1.40 8.37 -2.95
CA TYR A 144 1.84 9.27 -1.88
C TYR A 144 3.34 9.19 -1.57
N ARG A 145 3.98 8.02 -1.69
CA ARG A 145 5.39 7.84 -1.27
C ARG A 145 6.34 8.77 -2.00
N GLY A 146 6.20 8.89 -3.32
CA GLY A 146 7.07 9.74 -4.13
C GLY A 146 6.97 11.23 -3.76
N GLU A 147 5.79 11.72 -3.39
CA GLU A 147 5.61 13.10 -2.90
C GLU A 147 6.21 13.27 -1.50
N TYR A 148 5.99 12.30 -0.61
CA TYR A 148 6.54 12.29 0.73
C TYR A 148 8.08 12.33 0.72
N LEU A 149 8.74 11.43 -0.03
CA LEU A 149 10.20 11.40 -0.11
C LEU A 149 10.78 12.65 -0.77
N ARG A 150 10.12 13.17 -1.82
CA ARG A 150 10.51 14.44 -2.45
C ARG A 150 10.45 15.61 -1.47
N SER A 151 9.45 15.66 -0.59
CA SER A 151 9.34 16.71 0.44
C SER A 151 10.50 16.69 1.45
N LEU A 152 11.18 15.54 1.58
CA LEU A 152 12.36 15.34 2.42
C LEU A 152 13.68 15.43 1.65
N GLY A 153 13.65 15.64 0.33
CA GLY A 153 14.85 15.63 -0.50
C GLY A 153 15.48 14.23 -0.67
N LEU A 154 14.67 13.18 -0.55
CA LEU A 154 15.10 11.78 -0.69
C LEU A 154 14.65 11.20 -2.04
N ASP A 155 15.49 10.36 -2.62
CA ASP A 155 15.14 9.59 -3.82
C ASP A 155 14.22 8.40 -3.48
N ASP A 156 13.24 8.14 -4.35
CA ASP A 156 12.27 7.04 -4.19
C ASP A 156 12.71 5.80 -4.99
N ASP A 157 13.34 4.84 -4.31
CA ASP A 157 13.54 3.50 -4.85
C ASP A 157 12.30 2.62 -4.62
N TRP A 158 11.28 2.84 -5.46
CA TRP A 158 9.98 2.19 -5.36
C TRP A 158 9.99 0.74 -5.85
N ARG A 159 10.95 0.35 -6.70
CA ARG A 159 10.98 -0.97 -7.37
C ARG A 159 11.08 -2.12 -6.37
N PRO A 160 12.07 -2.17 -5.46
CA PRO A 160 12.19 -3.27 -4.50
C PRO A 160 10.96 -3.40 -3.61
N LEU A 161 10.31 -2.27 -3.31
CA LEU A 161 9.13 -2.26 -2.47
C LEU A 161 7.89 -2.81 -3.19
N ILE A 162 7.69 -2.48 -4.47
CA ILE A 162 6.61 -3.08 -5.26
C ILE A 162 6.87 -4.59 -5.44
N GLU A 163 8.09 -5.00 -5.78
CA GLU A 163 8.45 -6.42 -5.94
C GLU A 163 8.22 -7.21 -4.65
N MET A 164 8.58 -6.65 -3.50
CA MET A 164 8.30 -7.26 -2.20
C MET A 164 6.80 -7.40 -1.95
N LEU A 165 6.00 -6.37 -2.20
CA LEU A 165 4.55 -6.47 -1.99
C LEU A 165 3.93 -7.54 -2.90
N LEU A 166 4.36 -7.62 -4.16
CA LEU A 166 3.89 -8.64 -5.10
C LEU A 166 4.30 -10.05 -4.66
N SER A 167 5.53 -10.24 -4.14
CA SER A 167 5.97 -11.56 -3.66
C SER A 167 5.20 -12.04 -2.42
N TYR A 168 4.67 -11.12 -1.62
CA TYR A 168 3.76 -11.40 -0.52
C TYR A 168 2.28 -11.48 -0.95
N GLY A 169 2.00 -11.55 -2.25
CA GLY A 169 0.66 -11.79 -2.79
C GLY A 169 -0.22 -10.56 -2.90
N ALA A 170 0.36 -9.35 -2.94
CA ALA A 170 -0.40 -8.15 -3.26
C ALA A 170 -0.98 -8.27 -4.68
N ASP A 171 -2.29 -8.07 -4.80
CA ASP A 171 -2.94 -8.08 -6.11
C ASP A 171 -2.63 -6.77 -6.87
N ILE A 172 -1.91 -6.89 -7.98
CA ILE A 172 -1.52 -5.77 -8.85
C ILE A 172 -2.72 -5.02 -9.43
N ASN A 173 -3.86 -5.70 -9.52
CA ASN A 173 -5.13 -5.18 -10.04
C ASN A 173 -6.10 -4.80 -8.92
N ALA A 174 -5.66 -4.81 -7.66
CA ALA A 174 -6.48 -4.41 -6.54
C ALA A 174 -6.99 -2.97 -6.72
N VAL A 175 -8.31 -2.84 -6.73
CA VAL A 175 -8.98 -1.55 -6.76
C VAL A 175 -8.88 -0.93 -5.38
N SER A 176 -8.19 0.19 -5.19
CA SER A 176 -8.26 0.93 -3.91
C SER A 176 -9.67 1.49 -3.70
N TYR A 177 -10.03 1.77 -2.44
CA TYR A 177 -11.34 2.36 -2.11
C TYR A 177 -11.61 3.71 -2.79
N GLY A 178 -10.57 4.45 -3.20
CA GLY A 178 -10.70 5.65 -4.04
C GLY A 178 -11.06 5.35 -5.50
N GLY A 179 -11.45 4.11 -5.83
CA GLY A 179 -11.81 3.65 -7.17
C GLY A 179 -10.63 3.41 -8.11
N GLY A 180 -9.39 3.69 -7.67
CA GLY A 180 -8.18 3.61 -8.48
C GLY A 180 -7.39 2.31 -8.29
N THR A 181 -6.81 1.75 -9.34
CA THR A 181 -5.76 0.71 -9.23
C THR A 181 -4.36 1.33 -9.07
N ALA A 182 -3.36 0.50 -8.78
CA ALA A 182 -1.94 0.87 -8.85
C ALA A 182 -1.58 1.53 -10.18
N LEU A 183 -2.03 0.96 -11.30
CA LEU A 183 -1.81 1.48 -12.64
C LEU A 183 -2.44 2.87 -12.83
N SER A 184 -3.70 3.05 -12.42
CA SER A 184 -4.37 4.35 -12.52
C SER A 184 -3.68 5.42 -11.67
N ALA A 185 -3.15 5.05 -10.50
CA ALA A 185 -2.43 5.98 -9.63
C ALA A 185 -1.12 6.43 -10.29
N ALA A 186 -0.40 5.52 -10.95
CA ALA A 186 0.82 5.84 -11.68
C ALA A 186 0.56 6.79 -12.86
N VAL A 187 -0.49 6.54 -13.64
CA VAL A 187 -0.92 7.41 -14.75
C VAL A 187 -1.32 8.79 -14.24
N HIS A 188 -2.14 8.87 -13.19
CA HIS A 188 -2.59 10.14 -12.62
C HIS A 188 -1.42 11.00 -12.11
N ARG A 189 -0.36 10.35 -11.60
CA ARG A 189 0.87 11.01 -11.15
C ARG A 189 1.90 11.24 -12.26
N GLY A 190 1.63 10.81 -13.50
CA GLY A 190 2.56 10.91 -14.62
C GLY A 190 3.85 10.09 -14.44
N ARG A 191 3.85 9.06 -13.60
CA ARG A 191 5.02 8.20 -13.31
C ARG A 191 5.16 7.09 -14.36
N TRP A 192 5.56 7.43 -15.57
CA TRP A 192 5.58 6.51 -16.72
C TRP A 192 6.48 5.29 -16.52
N GLU A 193 7.58 5.42 -15.76
CA GLU A 193 8.46 4.29 -15.42
C GLU A 193 7.74 3.26 -14.54
N VAL A 194 6.87 3.72 -13.63
CA VAL A 194 6.02 2.85 -12.80
C VAL A 194 4.91 2.23 -13.65
N VAL A 195 4.33 2.99 -14.58
CA VAL A 195 3.33 2.46 -15.53
C VAL A 195 3.91 1.30 -16.33
N GLU A 196 5.08 1.49 -16.95
CA GLU A 196 5.73 0.43 -17.73
C GLU A 196 6.03 -0.81 -16.88
N PHE A 197 6.55 -0.62 -15.66
CA PHE A 197 6.84 -1.72 -14.74
C PHE A 197 5.59 -2.50 -14.34
N LEU A 198 4.50 -1.81 -14.01
CA LEU A 198 3.23 -2.47 -13.64
C LEU A 198 2.66 -3.28 -14.79
N ILE A 199 2.66 -2.73 -16.01
CA ILE A 199 2.18 -3.44 -17.22
C ILE A 199 3.03 -4.69 -17.47
N GLN A 200 4.36 -4.59 -17.35
CA GLN A 200 5.26 -5.75 -17.49
C GLN A 200 4.90 -6.86 -16.49
N ASN A 201 4.56 -6.49 -15.26
CA ASN A 201 4.15 -7.40 -14.19
C ASN A 201 2.66 -7.82 -14.24
N GLY A 202 1.92 -7.52 -15.32
CA GLY A 202 0.56 -8.01 -15.53
C GLY A 202 -0.56 -7.11 -14.99
N ALA A 203 -0.28 -5.82 -14.76
CA ALA A 203 -1.34 -4.87 -14.48
C ALA A 203 -2.30 -4.75 -15.68
N ASP A 204 -3.59 -4.90 -15.40
CA ASP A 204 -4.65 -4.82 -16.39
C ASP A 204 -5.17 -3.37 -16.47
N GLY A 205 -5.15 -2.82 -17.69
CA GLY A 205 -5.80 -1.55 -17.98
C GLY A 205 -7.30 -1.61 -17.74
N ARG A 206 -7.96 -2.74 -17.91
CA ARG A 206 -9.43 -2.84 -18.00
C ARG A 206 -10.16 -2.87 -16.65
N VAL A 207 -9.43 -2.74 -15.54
CA VAL A 207 -10.05 -2.79 -14.22
C VAL A 207 -11.05 -1.64 -14.07
N VAL A 208 -12.33 -1.97 -13.92
CA VAL A 208 -13.41 -0.99 -13.76
C VAL A 208 -13.47 -0.45 -12.34
N THR A 209 -13.72 0.85 -12.19
CA THR A 209 -13.96 1.41 -10.86
C THR A 209 -15.38 1.04 -10.39
N PRO A 210 -15.58 0.69 -9.11
CA PRO A 210 -16.91 0.41 -8.57
C PRO A 210 -17.85 1.61 -8.62
N VAL A 211 -17.29 2.83 -8.63
CA VAL A 211 -18.04 4.09 -8.52
C VAL A 211 -18.57 4.52 -9.88
N THR A 212 -17.71 4.61 -10.89
CA THR A 212 -18.08 5.12 -12.22
C THR A 212 -18.42 4.03 -13.21
N LYS A 213 -18.05 2.77 -12.93
CA LYS A 213 -18.10 1.63 -13.88
C LYS A 213 -17.29 1.83 -15.17
N ASP A 214 -16.50 2.89 -15.24
CA ASP A 214 -15.50 3.10 -16.29
C ASP A 214 -14.19 2.43 -15.92
N TYR A 215 -13.35 2.19 -16.93
CA TYR A 215 -11.99 1.71 -16.70
C TYR A 215 -11.21 2.69 -15.82
N SER A 216 -10.55 2.17 -14.79
CA SER A 216 -9.83 2.95 -13.78
C SER A 216 -8.73 3.81 -14.40
N PHE A 217 -8.04 3.29 -15.42
CA PHE A 217 -7.06 4.08 -16.18
C PHE A 217 -7.71 5.24 -16.94
N ALA A 218 -8.92 5.07 -17.48
CA ALA A 218 -9.64 6.10 -18.25
C ALA A 218 -9.88 7.36 -17.45
N LEU A 219 -10.17 7.19 -16.16
CA LEU A 219 -10.38 8.28 -15.23
C LEU A 219 -9.06 8.99 -14.91
N ALA A 220 -8.00 8.22 -14.64
CA ALA A 220 -6.67 8.76 -14.38
C ALA A 220 -6.12 9.56 -15.57
N ALA A 221 -6.34 9.03 -16.76
CA ALA A 221 -6.08 9.61 -18.07
C ALA A 221 -6.65 11.03 -18.22
N LYS A 222 -7.96 11.19 -18.00
CA LYS A 222 -8.65 12.49 -18.06
C LYS A 222 -8.11 13.48 -17.03
N GLY A 223 -7.80 13.00 -15.82
CA GLY A 223 -7.28 13.82 -14.73
C GLY A 223 -5.83 14.26 -14.90
N ALA A 224 -5.03 13.52 -15.67
CA ALA A 224 -3.62 13.82 -15.93
C ALA A 224 -3.41 14.83 -17.09
N GLN A 225 -4.47 15.51 -17.55
CA GLN A 225 -4.47 16.37 -18.75
C GLN A 225 -3.95 15.68 -20.00
N VAL A 226 -4.02 14.34 -20.05
CA VAL A 226 -3.66 13.61 -21.25
C VAL A 226 -4.92 13.57 -22.12
N GLU A 227 -4.88 14.29 -23.24
CA GLU A 227 -5.95 14.33 -24.23
C GLU A 227 -6.01 12.98 -24.97
N TRP A 228 -6.83 12.07 -24.48
CA TRP A 228 -7.18 10.86 -25.22
C TRP A 228 -8.64 10.49 -25.01
N GLU A 229 -9.31 10.20 -26.11
CA GLU A 229 -10.66 9.65 -26.11
C GLU A 229 -10.58 8.13 -26.00
N ILE A 230 -11.29 7.57 -25.03
CA ILE A 230 -11.46 6.12 -24.93
C ILE A 230 -12.73 5.76 -25.68
N THR A 231 -12.56 5.56 -26.98
CA THR A 231 -13.61 5.06 -27.87
C THR A 231 -13.87 3.58 -27.62
N ASN A 232 -14.99 3.05 -28.09
CA ASN A 232 -15.31 1.64 -27.92
C ASN A 232 -14.31 0.74 -28.67
N GLU A 233 -13.82 1.18 -29.83
CA GLU A 233 -12.81 0.49 -30.63
C GLU A 233 -11.48 0.37 -29.86
N LEU A 234 -11.09 1.42 -29.12
CA LEU A 234 -9.89 1.37 -28.28
C LEU A 234 -10.07 0.41 -27.09
N LYS A 235 -11.28 0.31 -26.53
CA LYS A 235 -11.58 -0.67 -25.47
C LYS A 235 -11.41 -2.09 -26.00
N GLU A 236 -11.99 -2.40 -27.15
CA GLU A 236 -11.83 -3.71 -27.82
C GLU A 236 -10.35 -4.01 -28.15
N TYR A 237 -9.59 -3.00 -28.56
CA TYR A 237 -8.16 -3.15 -28.84
C TYR A 237 -7.35 -3.44 -27.56
N LEU A 238 -7.65 -2.77 -26.45
CA LEU A 238 -7.04 -3.06 -25.15
C LEU A 238 -7.46 -4.44 -24.63
N ASP A 239 -8.69 -4.88 -24.88
CA ASP A 239 -9.16 -6.23 -24.57
C ASP A 239 -8.31 -7.29 -25.29
N TYR A 240 -8.00 -7.05 -26.57
CA TYR A 240 -7.05 -7.88 -27.31
C TYR A 240 -5.64 -7.85 -26.70
N LEU A 241 -5.12 -6.69 -26.33
CA LEU A 241 -3.76 -6.58 -25.79
C LEU A 241 -3.61 -7.26 -24.42
N CYS A 242 -4.64 -7.22 -23.58
CA CYS A 242 -4.64 -7.79 -22.24
C CYS A 242 -5.14 -9.25 -22.15
N GLY A 243 -5.72 -9.83 -23.20
CA GLY A 243 -6.31 -11.18 -23.22
C GLY A 243 -5.62 -12.19 -24.15
N SER A 244 -5.93 -13.48 -23.96
CA SER A 244 -5.45 -14.62 -24.77
C SER A 244 -6.36 -14.99 -25.95
N ASP A 245 -7.61 -14.52 -26.00
CA ASP A 245 -8.57 -14.98 -27.00
C ASP A 245 -8.63 -14.11 -28.26
N SER A 246 -8.23 -14.75 -29.35
CA SER A 246 -8.36 -14.30 -30.72
C SER A 246 -9.79 -14.50 -31.23
N SER A 247 -10.66 -13.52 -31.05
CA SER A 247 -11.93 -13.50 -31.78
C SER A 247 -12.31 -12.11 -32.27
N SER A 248 -11.44 -11.49 -33.07
CA SER A 248 -11.78 -10.80 -34.33
C SER A 248 -10.47 -10.39 -35.04
N ILE A 249 -10.45 -10.39 -36.37
CA ILE A 249 -9.29 -9.87 -37.13
C ILE A 249 -9.20 -8.33 -36.95
N ALA A 250 -10.32 -7.66 -36.63
CA ALA A 250 -10.39 -6.22 -36.42
C ALA A 250 -9.65 -5.77 -35.14
N SER A 251 -9.63 -6.57 -34.08
CA SER A 251 -8.95 -6.23 -32.82
C SER A 251 -7.42 -6.36 -32.86
N ARG A 252 -6.85 -6.89 -33.96
CA ARG A 252 -5.39 -6.92 -34.17
C ARG A 252 -4.85 -5.64 -34.75
N VAL A 253 -5.68 -4.87 -35.45
CA VAL A 253 -5.30 -3.61 -36.08
C VAL A 253 -5.57 -2.49 -35.09
N PRO A 254 -4.56 -1.68 -34.71
CA PRO A 254 -4.80 -0.54 -33.83
C PRO A 254 -5.81 0.40 -34.50
N PRO A 255 -6.88 0.83 -33.79
CA PRO A 255 -7.81 1.80 -34.33
C PRO A 255 -7.07 3.12 -34.68
N PRO A 256 -7.59 3.95 -35.59
CA PRO A 256 -6.93 5.18 -35.99
C PRO A 256 -6.56 6.06 -34.79
N GLY A 257 -5.26 6.36 -34.61
CA GLY A 257 -4.74 7.15 -33.48
C GLY A 257 -4.45 6.36 -32.20
N ALA A 258 -4.83 5.08 -32.11
CA ALA A 258 -4.51 4.23 -30.97
C ALA A 258 -3.02 3.90 -30.89
N ASP A 259 -2.35 3.80 -32.04
CA ASP A 259 -0.90 3.66 -32.15
C ASP A 259 -0.15 4.85 -31.55
N GLN A 260 -0.76 6.05 -31.50
CA GLN A 260 -0.18 7.22 -30.86
C GLN A 260 -0.31 7.16 -29.33
N ASN A 261 -1.24 6.38 -28.79
CA ASN A 261 -1.51 6.30 -27.35
C ASN A 261 -0.30 5.66 -26.60
N PRO A 262 0.37 6.41 -25.70
CA PRO A 262 1.48 5.89 -24.89
C PRO A 262 1.20 4.57 -24.19
N LEU A 263 0.00 4.36 -23.65
CA LEU A 263 -0.37 3.11 -23.00
C LEU A 263 -0.49 1.98 -24.00
N VAL A 264 -1.12 2.22 -25.16
CA VAL A 264 -1.20 1.22 -26.22
C VAL A 264 0.20 0.82 -26.68
N LYS A 265 1.10 1.79 -26.86
CA LYS A 265 2.52 1.50 -27.18
C LYS A 265 3.17 0.63 -26.10
N MET A 266 2.92 0.92 -24.82
CA MET A 266 3.46 0.13 -23.70
C MET A 266 2.88 -1.29 -23.67
N PHE A 267 1.55 -1.44 -23.78
CA PHE A 267 0.89 -2.75 -23.81
C PHE A 267 1.32 -3.56 -25.04
N MET A 268 1.42 -2.93 -26.22
CA MET A 268 1.99 -3.54 -27.42
C MET A 268 3.41 -4.03 -27.18
N LYS A 269 4.30 -3.17 -26.67
CA LYS A 269 5.70 -3.52 -26.37
C LYS A 269 5.80 -4.71 -25.41
N VAL A 270 4.95 -4.74 -24.38
CA VAL A 270 4.91 -5.86 -23.42
C VAL A 270 4.37 -7.13 -24.07
N LYS A 271 3.33 -7.04 -24.90
CA LYS A 271 2.78 -8.19 -25.64
C LYS A 271 3.80 -8.76 -26.62
N THR A 272 4.45 -7.93 -27.43
CA THR A 272 5.51 -8.36 -28.36
C THR A 272 6.65 -9.08 -27.64
N LYS A 273 7.12 -8.54 -26.51
CA LYS A 273 8.14 -9.22 -25.69
C LYS A 273 7.66 -10.56 -25.12
N ARG A 274 6.39 -10.67 -24.71
CA ARG A 274 5.81 -11.93 -24.24
C ARG A 274 5.70 -12.95 -25.36
N ASP A 275 5.29 -12.54 -26.55
CA ASP A 275 5.19 -13.41 -27.73
C ASP A 275 6.58 -13.91 -28.19
N GLU A 276 7.59 -13.04 -28.16
CA GLU A 276 8.99 -13.40 -28.45
C GLU A 276 9.56 -14.39 -27.42
N THR A 277 9.36 -14.14 -26.12
CA THR A 277 9.87 -15.01 -25.04
C THR A 277 9.10 -16.32 -24.89
N GLY A 278 7.78 -16.31 -25.12
CA GLY A 278 6.95 -17.52 -25.17
C GLY A 278 7.33 -18.45 -26.31
N GLY A 279 7.62 -17.91 -27.49
CA GLY A 279 8.10 -18.70 -28.63
C GLY A 279 9.50 -19.31 -28.47
N GLN A 280 10.28 -18.86 -27.47
CA GLN A 280 11.60 -19.42 -27.15
C GLN A 280 11.52 -20.62 -26.20
N ASN A 281 10.56 -20.64 -25.26
CA ASN A 281 10.37 -21.75 -24.33
C ASN A 281 9.73 -22.98 -25.00
N ASP A 282 8.90 -22.79 -26.03
CA ASP A 282 8.27 -23.89 -26.78
C ASP A 282 9.19 -24.54 -27.81
N ARG A 283 10.39 -23.97 -28.07
CA ARG A 283 11.39 -24.55 -29.00
C ARG A 283 12.45 -25.42 -28.32
N ASN A 284 12.44 -25.50 -26.99
CA ASN A 284 13.39 -26.27 -26.18
C ASN A 284 12.73 -27.43 -25.39
N GLN A 285 11.53 -27.87 -25.80
CA GLN A 285 10.93 -29.13 -25.36
C GLN A 285 10.90 -30.14 -26.50
#